data_AF-A0A7V0TTM1-F1
#
_entry.id   AF-A0A7V0TTM1-F1
#
_cell.length_a   1.000
_cell.length_b   1.000
_cell.length_c   1.000
_cell.angle_alpha   90.00
_cell.angle_beta   90.00
_cell.angle_gamma   90.00
#
_symmetry.space_group_name_H-M   'P 1'
#
loop_
_entity.id
_entity.type
_entity.pdbx_description
1 polymer ?
#
loop_
_entity_poly.entity_id
_entity_poly.type
_entity_poly.pdbx_seq_one_letter_code
_entity_poly.pdbx_strand_id
1 'polypeptide(L)' 'MSTEIKAPMTGKIASIVVNVGDDVNVDDEVVIMDAMKMEIPVY' A
#
# COMPACT_ATOMS: atom_id res chain seq x y z
N MET A 1 14.02 -10.34 7.05
CA MET A 1 14.29 -9.62 5.79
C MET A 1 13.17 -8.62 5.62
N SER A 2 13.47 -7.37 5.31
CA SER A 2 12.46 -6.35 5.03
C SER A 2 12.49 -6.04 3.54
N THR A 3 11.33 -6.10 2.89
CA THR A 3 11.16 -5.71 1.48
C THR A 3 10.63 -4.28 1.44
N GLU A 4 11.29 -3.42 0.67
CA GLU A 4 10.83 -2.04 0.48
C GLU A 4 9.77 -1.99 -0.62
N ILE A 5 8.55 -1.58 -0.25
CA ILE A 5 7.46 -1.37 -1.18
C ILE A 5 7.45 0.12 -1.56
N LYS A 6 7.56 0.40 -2.86
CA LYS A 6 7.61 1.78 -3.39
C LYS A 6 6.29 2.14 -4.04
N ALA A 7 5.85 3.38 -3.82
CA ALA A 7 4.66 3.90 -4.48
C ALA A 7 4.87 3.91 -6.02
N PRO A 8 3.89 3.41 -6.80
CA PRO A 8 3.99 3.36 -8.27
C PRO A 8 3.82 4.74 -8.92
N MET A 9 3.15 5.67 -8.25
CA MET A 9 2.89 7.04 -8.72
C MET A 9 2.82 8.01 -7.53
N THR A 10 3.02 9.31 -7.79
CA THR A 10 2.79 10.37 -6.81
C THR A 10 1.30 10.48 -6.47
N GLY A 11 0.97 10.38 -5.18
CA GLY A 11 -0.39 10.48 -4.66
C GLY A 11 -0.40 10.77 -3.16
N LYS A 12 -1.58 10.65 -2.55
CA LYS A 12 -1.77 10.71 -1.09
C LYS A 12 -2.09 9.33 -0.55
N ILE A 13 -1.78 9.07 0.72
CA ILE A 13 -2.24 7.85 1.40
C ILE A 13 -3.72 8.02 1.71
N ALA A 14 -4.57 7.11 1.21
CA ALA A 14 -5.99 7.07 1.52
C ALA A 14 -6.26 6.22 2.77
N SER A 15 -5.64 5.04 2.85
CA SER A 15 -5.68 4.17 4.03
C SER A 15 -4.51 3.21 4.08
N ILE A 16 -4.18 2.76 5.29
CA ILE A 16 -3.22 1.68 5.55
C ILE A 16 -4.05 0.51 6.05
N VAL A 17 -3.99 -0.61 5.33
CA VAL A 17 -4.82 -1.80 5.60
C VAL A 17 -4.09 -2.85 6.45
N VAL A 18 -2.80 -2.66 6.69
CA VAL A 18 -1.97 -3.53 7.54
C VAL A 18 -1.50 -2.82 8.81
N ASN A 19 -1.17 -3.61 9.82
CA ASN A 19 -0.60 -3.13 11.08
C ASN A 19 0.79 -3.71 11.30
N VAL A 20 1.55 -3.11 12.21
CA VAL A 20 2.87 -3.62 12.58
C VAL A 20 2.72 -4.99 13.25
N GLY A 21 3.34 -6.01 12.65
CA GLY A 21 3.26 -7.39 13.13
C GLY A 21 2.19 -8.25 12.46
N ASP A 22 1.45 -7.70 11.50
CA ASP A 22 0.53 -8.47 10.65
C ASP A 22 1.31 -9.38 9.68
N ASP A 23 0.72 -10.53 9.35
CA ASP A 23 1.33 -11.51 8.43
C ASP A 23 0.83 -11.21 7.02
N VAL A 24 1.72 -10.70 6.17
CA VAL A 24 1.39 -10.28 4.80
C VAL A 24 1.86 -11.31 3.78
N ASN A 25 1.01 -11.60 2.79
CA ASN A 25 1.29 -12.54 1.73
C ASN A 25 1.58 -11.84 0.40
N VAL A 26 2.06 -12.59 -0.59
CA VAL A 26 2.19 -12.06 -1.96
C VAL A 26 0.80 -11.72 -2.49
N ASP A 27 0.68 -10.56 -3.14
CA ASP A 27 -0.58 -9.97 -3.61
C ASP A 27 -1.51 -9.42 -2.51
N ASP A 28 -1.04 -9.33 -1.26
CA ASP A 28 -1.82 -8.75 -0.18
C ASP A 28 -1.70 -7.21 -0.16
N GLU A 29 -2.82 -6.53 -0.02
CA GLU A 29 -2.85 -5.07 -0.04
C GLU A 29 -2.28 -4.54 1.27
N VAL A 30 -1.28 -3.66 1.19
CA VAL A 30 -0.69 -3.01 2.37
C VAL A 30 -1.20 -1.59 2.55
N VAL A 31 -1.38 -0.86 1.45
CA VAL A 31 -1.73 0.56 1.45
C VAL A 31 -2.64 0.88 0.27
N ILE A 32 -3.64 1.71 0.51
CA ILE A 32 -4.49 2.30 -0.53
C ILE A 32 -4.08 3.76 -0.69
N MET A 33 -3.72 4.16 -1.89
CA MET A 33 -3.34 5.52 -2.24
C MET A 33 -4.44 6.21 -3.06
N ASP A 34 -4.67 7.50 -2.82
CA ASP A 34 -5.47 8.36 -3.70
C ASP A 34 -4.55 9.13 -4.66
N ALA A 35 -4.72 8.89 -5.96
CA ALA A 35 -4.01 9.62 -7.00
C ALA A 35 -5.01 10.10 -8.05
N MET A 36 -5.08 11.42 -8.27
CA MET A 36 -5.96 12.03 -9.27
C MET A 36 -7.45 11.59 -9.18
N LYS A 37 -7.98 11.44 -7.95
CA LYS A 37 -9.35 10.95 -7.66
C LYS A 37 -9.59 9.46 -7.98
N MET A 38 -8.53 8.68 -8.13
CA MET A 38 -8.59 7.23 -8.27
C MET A 38 -7.83 6.56 -7.12
N GLU A 39 -8.41 5.50 -6.59
CA GLU A 39 -7.81 4.67 -5.55
C GLU A 39 -6.88 3.63 -6.19
N ILE A 40 -5.64 3.58 -5.71
CA ILE A 40 -4.59 2.71 -6.20
C ILE A 40 -4.10 1.86 -5.02
N PRO A 41 -4.38 0.55 -5.01
CA PRO A 41 -3.81 -0.35 -4.03
C PRO A 41 -2.33 -0.58 -4.30
N VAL A 42 -1.58 -0.73 -3.21
CA VAL A 42 -0.17 -1.07 -3.21
C VAL A 42 -0.03 -2.39 -2.45
N TYR A 43 0.65 -3.34 -3.07
CA TYR A 43 0.91 -4.70 -2.60
C TYR A 43 2.39 -4.87 -2.26
#